data_AF-A0AAF0DDF4-F1
#
_entry.id   AF-A0AAF0DDF4-F1
#
_cell.length_a   1.000
_cell.length_b   1.000
_cell.length_c   1.000
_cell.angle_alpha   90.00
_cell.angle_beta   90.00
_cell.angle_gamma   90.00
#
_symmetry.space_group_name_H-M   'P 1'
#
loop_
_entity.id
_entity.type
_entity.pdbx_description
1 polymer ?
#
loop_
_entity_poly.entity_id
_entity_poly.type
_entity_poly.pdbx_seq_one_letter_code
_entity_poly.pdbx_strand_id
1 'polypeptide(L)'
;MASAAKDILIPASDANELTHKVSRSLSLSATSNAPLQSPPSSYGGSAQFASRVQAAVLPLKQLKPFATEDIKILLLENVNQTGRDILKEQGYQVEFYKSSLPEDQLIEKIRDVHVIGIRSKTKLTARVLSEAKNLIVIGCFCIGTNQVDLQYAADHGIAVFNSPFSNSRSVAELMIAEIIALARQLCDRSMELHNGTWQKVSNNCWEIRGKTLGIVGYGHIGAQLSVLAEAMGMSVIYYDVVNLMALGTARQVATMEDLLKAADFVTLHVPELPETKKMISTAQFEQMKDGSYLINASRGSVVDIPALVQAMRSGKIAGAALDVYPSEPRGNGDYFNKQLDDWVEDLRALKNLILTPHIGGSTEEAQSAIGIEVGNALVRYVNEGTTLGAVNMPDVALRSLTMEEPNHARTVRLANAENCAVNEILGNHNVDKQMTDSRGEVAYLMADISDVDPSEIKDLYAQLESLPSRILTRVLF
;
A
#
# COMPACT_ATOMS: atom_id res chain seq x y z
N MET A 1 42.53 -9.55 -12.52
CA MET A 1 42.61 -8.18 -13.09
C MET A 1 41.57 -7.33 -12.38
N ALA A 2 42.01 -6.52 -11.42
CA ALA A 2 41.27 -5.38 -10.91
C ALA A 2 42.17 -4.17 -11.19
N SER A 3 41.62 -3.18 -11.88
CA SER A 3 42.28 -1.95 -12.30
C SER A 3 42.89 -1.23 -11.09
N ALA A 4 44.22 -1.07 -11.07
CA ALA A 4 44.89 -0.18 -10.12
C ALA A 4 44.59 1.29 -10.50
N ALA A 5 44.32 2.11 -9.48
CA ALA A 5 44.13 3.54 -9.62
C ALA A 5 45.38 4.19 -10.26
N LYS A 6 45.16 5.09 -11.22
CA LYS A 6 46.25 5.81 -11.91
C LYS A 6 46.73 6.97 -11.05
N ASP A 7 48.00 6.89 -10.63
CA ASP A 7 48.78 8.06 -10.23
C ASP A 7 49.08 8.92 -11.47
N ILE A 8 48.92 10.23 -11.34
CA ILE A 8 49.23 11.20 -12.38
C ILE A 8 50.71 11.57 -12.27
N LEU A 9 51.52 11.22 -13.27
CA LEU A 9 52.85 11.82 -13.46
C LEU A 9 53.14 12.14 -14.95
N ILE A 10 53.81 13.29 -15.09
CA ILE A 10 54.20 14.11 -16.26
C ILE A 10 55.22 13.36 -17.16
N PRO A 11 55.34 13.67 -18.49
CA PRO A 11 55.81 12.70 -19.48
C PRO A 11 57.31 12.81 -19.81
N ALA A 12 57.93 11.66 -20.15
CA ALA A 12 58.98 11.56 -21.17
C ALA A 12 59.24 10.09 -21.60
N SER A 13 59.12 9.88 -22.91
CA SER A 13 59.90 9.01 -23.83
C SER A 13 60.14 7.50 -23.56
N ASP A 14 59.65 6.73 -24.54
CA ASP A 14 60.28 5.62 -25.28
C ASP A 14 60.46 4.20 -24.70
N ALA A 15 59.62 3.32 -25.28
CA ALA A 15 59.98 2.13 -26.08
C ALA A 15 60.25 0.76 -25.42
N ASN A 16 59.46 -0.23 -25.92
CA ASN A 16 59.77 -1.65 -26.18
C ASN A 16 60.13 -2.55 -24.95
N GLU A 17 59.77 -3.82 -24.81
CA GLU A 17 59.46 -4.90 -25.76
C GLU A 17 59.05 -6.18 -24.97
N LEU A 18 58.42 -7.14 -25.67
CA LEU A 18 58.55 -8.62 -25.53
C LEU A 18 57.70 -9.45 -24.52
N THR A 19 56.61 -10.01 -25.09
CA THR A 19 56.14 -11.42 -25.16
C THR A 19 56.98 -12.60 -24.61
N HIS A 20 56.30 -13.60 -23.98
CA HIS A 20 56.19 -15.05 -24.35
C HIS A 20 55.79 -15.95 -23.14
N LYS A 21 54.66 -16.71 -23.18
CA LYS A 21 54.48 -18.19 -23.41
C LYS A 21 55.16 -19.14 -22.37
N VAL A 22 54.69 -20.33 -21.93
CA VAL A 22 53.51 -21.23 -22.10
C VAL A 22 53.66 -22.44 -21.12
N SER A 23 52.53 -22.90 -20.57
CA SER A 23 52.05 -24.28 -20.19
C SER A 23 52.86 -25.39 -19.50
N ARG A 24 52.13 -26.14 -18.64
CA ARG A 24 51.89 -27.62 -18.60
C ARG A 24 50.92 -27.93 -17.44
N SER A 25 50.07 -28.95 -17.38
CA SER A 25 49.35 -29.85 -18.30
C SER A 25 48.62 -30.86 -17.40
N LEU A 26 47.36 -31.22 -17.68
CA LEU A 26 46.86 -32.62 -17.76
C LEU A 26 45.34 -32.66 -17.95
N SER A 27 44.95 -33.36 -19.02
CA SER A 27 43.63 -33.50 -19.60
C SER A 27 43.16 -34.95 -19.48
N LEU A 28 41.88 -35.17 -19.23
CA LEU A 28 41.15 -36.38 -19.61
C LEU A 28 39.79 -35.94 -20.17
N SER A 29 39.64 -36.10 -21.48
CA SER A 29 38.44 -35.79 -22.25
C SER A 29 37.63 -37.05 -22.55
N ALA A 30 36.31 -36.93 -22.50
CA ALA A 30 35.42 -37.62 -23.44
C ALA A 30 34.40 -36.59 -23.95
N THR A 31 34.32 -36.46 -25.26
CA THR A 31 33.71 -35.37 -26.03
C THR A 31 32.22 -35.57 -26.30
N SER A 32 31.46 -34.47 -26.29
CA SER A 32 30.57 -34.15 -27.41
C SER A 32 30.58 -32.64 -27.65
N ASN A 33 30.98 -32.22 -28.85
CA ASN A 33 30.96 -30.84 -29.31
C ASN A 33 29.56 -30.53 -29.84
N ALA A 34 28.78 -29.77 -29.08
CA ALA A 34 27.65 -29.00 -29.59
C ALA A 34 27.67 -27.64 -28.89
N PRO A 35 27.64 -26.51 -29.62
CA PRO A 35 27.51 -25.20 -28.99
C PRO A 35 26.13 -25.12 -28.34
N LEU A 36 26.08 -25.01 -27.01
CA LEU A 36 24.88 -24.55 -26.31
C LEU A 36 24.68 -23.06 -26.66
N GLN A 37 24.04 -22.81 -27.80
CA GLN A 37 23.37 -21.56 -28.04
C GLN A 37 22.11 -21.51 -27.18
N SER A 38 22.00 -20.46 -26.37
CA SER A 38 20.76 -20.07 -25.69
C SER A 38 19.66 -19.96 -26.74
N PRO A 39 18.46 -20.53 -26.53
CA PRO A 39 17.37 -20.33 -27.48
C PRO A 39 16.99 -18.85 -27.49
N PRO A 40 16.79 -18.25 -28.68
CA PRO A 40 16.22 -16.92 -28.77
C PRO A 40 14.79 -16.98 -28.25
N SER A 41 14.40 -15.92 -27.54
CA SER A 41 13.04 -15.59 -27.09
C SER A 41 11.94 -16.22 -27.94
N SER A 42 11.27 -17.24 -27.40
CA SER A 42 10.02 -17.79 -27.94
C SER A 42 8.85 -16.87 -27.59
N TYR A 43 8.85 -15.67 -28.17
CA TYR A 43 7.61 -14.93 -28.45
C TYR A 43 7.08 -15.45 -29.79
N GLY A 44 6.08 -16.33 -29.73
CA GLY A 44 5.39 -16.83 -30.92
C GLY A 44 4.92 -18.27 -30.75
N GLY A 45 3.68 -18.44 -30.30
CA GLY A 45 3.06 -19.77 -30.25
C GLY A 45 2.03 -20.02 -29.15
N SER A 46 1.34 -19.01 -28.61
CA SER A 46 0.22 -19.18 -27.66
C SER A 46 -1.16 -18.90 -28.28
N ALA A 47 -1.28 -18.97 -29.62
CA ALA A 47 -2.54 -18.69 -30.32
C ALA A 47 -3.48 -19.90 -30.51
N GLN A 48 -3.04 -21.14 -30.25
CA GLN A 48 -3.86 -22.33 -30.58
C GLN A 48 -4.31 -23.20 -29.39
N PHE A 49 -3.83 -22.95 -28.17
CA PHE A 49 -4.33 -23.62 -26.95
C PHE A 49 -5.18 -22.73 -26.05
N ALA A 50 -5.30 -21.42 -26.35
CA ALA A 50 -6.14 -20.47 -25.62
C ALA A 50 -7.63 -20.50 -26.05
N SER A 51 -8.03 -21.38 -26.99
CA SER A 51 -9.36 -21.35 -27.60
C SER A 51 -10.38 -22.33 -27.00
N ARG A 52 -10.10 -22.99 -25.86
CA ARG A 52 -11.03 -23.97 -25.27
C ARG A 52 -11.37 -23.83 -23.79
N VAL A 53 -10.93 -22.75 -23.14
CA VAL A 53 -11.52 -22.29 -21.86
C VAL A 53 -11.66 -20.77 -21.89
N GLN A 54 -12.40 -20.26 -22.88
CA GLN A 54 -13.10 -18.99 -22.72
C GLN A 54 -14.46 -19.36 -22.13
N ALA A 55 -14.59 -19.29 -20.80
CA ALA A 55 -15.88 -18.89 -20.27
C ALA A 55 -16.16 -17.54 -20.95
N ALA A 56 -17.22 -17.46 -21.75
CA ALA A 56 -17.60 -16.22 -22.39
C ALA A 56 -17.77 -15.17 -21.28
N VAL A 57 -16.84 -14.21 -21.21
CA VAL A 57 -17.02 -13.03 -20.37
C VAL A 57 -18.10 -12.23 -21.07
N LEU A 58 -19.35 -12.46 -20.66
CA LEU A 58 -20.48 -11.71 -21.17
C LEU A 58 -20.24 -10.22 -20.91
N PRO A 59 -20.56 -9.34 -21.88
CA PRO A 59 -20.42 -7.91 -21.66
C PRO A 59 -21.28 -7.49 -20.46
N LEU A 60 -20.64 -6.82 -19.50
CA LEU A 60 -21.27 -6.33 -18.29
C LEU A 60 -22.26 -5.21 -18.64
N LYS A 61 -23.44 -5.23 -18.03
CA LYS A 61 -24.42 -4.15 -18.13
C LYS A 61 -23.90 -2.97 -17.31
N GLN A 62 -23.66 -1.83 -17.95
CA GLN A 62 -23.46 -0.58 -17.22
C GLN A 62 -24.81 -0.16 -16.63
N LEU A 63 -24.97 -0.31 -15.31
CA LEU A 63 -26.17 0.14 -14.62
C LEU A 63 -26.13 1.67 -14.54
N LYS A 64 -27.17 2.32 -15.04
CA LYS A 64 -27.28 3.79 -15.16
C LYS A 64 -28.50 4.28 -14.41
N PRO A 65 -28.42 4.47 -13.09
CA PRO A 65 -29.43 5.24 -12.35
C PRO A 65 -29.50 6.73 -12.78
N PHE A 66 -28.46 7.25 -13.43
CA PHE A 66 -28.30 8.66 -13.82
C PHE A 66 -27.51 8.77 -15.14
N ALA A 67 -27.57 9.92 -15.82
CA ALA A 67 -26.62 10.20 -16.90
C ALA A 67 -25.23 10.34 -16.28
N THR A 68 -24.24 9.60 -16.78
CA THR A 68 -22.86 9.64 -16.25
C THR A 68 -22.26 11.05 -16.26
N GLU A 69 -22.76 11.88 -17.18
CA GLU A 69 -22.46 13.31 -17.30
C GLU A 69 -22.88 14.11 -16.06
N ASP A 70 -23.86 13.68 -15.26
CA ASP A 70 -24.33 14.42 -14.07
C ASP A 70 -23.42 14.23 -12.85
N ILE A 71 -22.55 13.21 -12.87
CA ILE A 71 -21.65 12.91 -11.76
C ILE A 71 -20.42 13.80 -11.80
N LYS A 72 -20.40 14.73 -10.85
CA LYS A 72 -19.25 15.61 -10.57
C LYS A 72 -18.27 14.94 -9.62
N ILE A 73 -17.02 14.86 -10.06
CA ILE A 73 -15.91 14.30 -9.31
C ILE A 73 -14.88 15.39 -9.06
N LEU A 74 -14.52 15.61 -7.79
CA LEU A 74 -13.46 16.52 -7.39
C LEU A 74 -12.22 15.73 -6.95
N LEU A 75 -11.10 15.88 -7.66
CA LEU A 75 -9.84 15.24 -7.33
C LEU A 75 -8.81 16.28 -6.87
N LEU A 76 -8.28 16.11 -5.65
CA LEU A 76 -7.35 17.05 -5.02
C LEU A 76 -5.95 16.42 -4.84
N GLU A 77 -4.95 17.27 -4.58
CA GLU A 77 -3.60 16.84 -4.20
C GLU A 77 -2.82 16.02 -5.24
N ASN A 78 -3.06 16.30 -6.53
CA ASN A 78 -2.33 15.68 -7.63
C ASN A 78 -2.47 14.14 -7.66
N VAL A 79 -3.72 13.65 -7.59
CA VAL A 79 -4.04 12.24 -7.89
C VAL A 79 -3.39 11.80 -9.21
N ASN A 80 -2.82 10.60 -9.22
CA ASN A 80 -2.12 10.04 -10.36
C ASN A 80 -2.98 10.03 -11.64
N GLN A 81 -2.32 10.18 -12.80
CA GLN A 81 -2.99 10.23 -14.09
C GLN A 81 -3.87 9.01 -14.36
N THR A 82 -3.41 7.80 -14.05
CA THR A 82 -4.16 6.56 -14.30
C THR A 82 -5.53 6.57 -13.61
N GLY A 83 -5.60 7.01 -12.35
CA GLY A 83 -6.88 7.12 -11.63
C GLY A 83 -7.83 8.16 -12.23
N ARG A 84 -7.28 9.26 -12.78
CA ARG A 84 -8.08 10.28 -13.48
C ARG A 84 -8.63 9.75 -14.79
N ASP A 85 -7.83 9.00 -15.52
CA ASP A 85 -8.20 8.47 -16.84
C ASP A 85 -9.31 7.41 -16.69
N ILE A 86 -9.21 6.51 -15.70
CA ILE A 86 -10.28 5.54 -15.36
C ILE A 86 -11.62 6.24 -15.12
N LEU A 87 -11.62 7.33 -14.35
CA LEU A 87 -12.85 8.07 -14.04
C LEU A 87 -13.39 8.84 -15.25
N LYS A 88 -12.52 9.42 -16.08
CA LYS A 88 -12.92 10.11 -17.33
C LYS A 88 -13.47 9.15 -18.38
N GLU A 89 -12.90 7.95 -18.49
CA GLU A 89 -13.35 6.92 -19.43
C GLU A 89 -14.79 6.45 -19.15
N GLN A 90 -15.27 6.57 -17.91
CA GLN A 90 -16.68 6.33 -17.57
C GLN A 90 -17.62 7.47 -17.97
N GLY A 91 -17.09 8.61 -18.41
CA GLY A 91 -17.86 9.79 -18.83
C GLY A 91 -18.24 10.75 -17.70
N TYR A 92 -17.57 10.68 -16.54
CA TYR A 92 -17.82 11.59 -15.40
C TYR A 92 -17.24 13.00 -15.61
N GLN A 93 -17.83 14.02 -14.97
CA GLN A 93 -17.27 15.37 -14.91
C GLN A 93 -16.15 15.45 -13.87
N VAL A 94 -14.90 15.29 -14.31
CA VAL A 94 -13.73 15.28 -13.42
C VAL A 94 -13.07 16.67 -13.33
N GLU A 95 -13.18 17.32 -12.19
CA GLU A 95 -12.42 18.51 -11.82
C GLU A 95 -11.16 18.11 -11.02
N PHE A 96 -10.00 18.67 -11.37
CA PHE A 96 -8.71 18.24 -10.82
C PHE A 96 -7.84 19.41 -10.35
N TYR A 97 -7.29 19.28 -9.14
CA TYR A 97 -6.34 20.22 -8.55
C TYR A 97 -5.04 19.53 -8.15
N LYS A 98 -3.92 20.23 -8.40
CA LYS A 98 -2.58 19.76 -7.99
C LYS A 98 -2.34 19.92 -6.48
N SER A 99 -2.97 20.90 -5.85
CA SER A 99 -2.83 21.20 -4.42
C SER A 99 -4.06 20.76 -3.64
N SER A 100 -3.93 20.71 -2.31
CA SER A 100 -5.08 20.75 -1.42
C SER A 100 -5.73 22.14 -1.47
N LEU A 101 -7.00 22.21 -1.08
CA LEU A 101 -7.75 23.46 -0.94
C LEU A 101 -7.81 23.88 0.54
N PRO A 102 -7.79 25.18 0.86
CA PRO A 102 -8.19 25.67 2.18
C PRO A 102 -9.63 25.29 2.52
N GLU A 103 -9.93 25.16 3.81
CA GLU A 103 -11.23 24.64 4.29
C GLU A 103 -12.43 25.40 3.72
N ASP A 104 -12.41 26.74 3.71
CA ASP A 104 -13.54 27.54 3.22
C ASP A 104 -13.78 27.35 1.71
N GLN A 105 -12.71 27.21 0.91
CA GLN A 105 -12.82 26.92 -0.53
C GLN A 105 -13.28 25.49 -0.78
N LEU A 106 -12.83 24.55 0.06
CA LEU A 106 -13.26 23.16 0.02
C LEU A 106 -14.76 23.04 0.29
N ILE A 107 -15.26 23.77 1.28
CA ILE A 107 -16.71 23.84 1.61
C ILE A 107 -17.51 24.37 0.43
N GLU A 108 -17.05 25.42 -0.26
CA GLU A 108 -17.74 25.95 -1.43
C GLU A 108 -17.84 24.91 -2.56
N LYS A 109 -16.73 24.21 -2.82
CA LYS A 109 -16.62 23.24 -3.91
C LYS A 109 -17.31 21.90 -3.64
N ILE A 110 -17.37 21.45 -2.40
CA ILE A 110 -17.90 20.11 -2.09
C ILE A 110 -19.44 20.04 -2.18
N ARG A 111 -20.13 21.19 -2.20
CA ARG A 111 -21.60 21.29 -2.16
C ARG A 111 -22.31 20.59 -3.30
N ASP A 112 -21.73 20.59 -4.49
CA ASP A 112 -22.32 20.02 -5.71
C ASP A 112 -21.58 18.76 -6.21
N VAL A 113 -20.63 18.24 -5.42
CA VAL A 113 -19.79 17.10 -5.79
C VAL A 113 -20.42 15.79 -5.30
N HIS A 114 -20.37 14.77 -6.14
CA HIS A 114 -20.86 13.43 -5.83
C HIS A 114 -19.74 12.50 -5.36
N VAL A 115 -18.54 12.68 -5.91
CA VAL A 115 -17.35 11.88 -5.57
C VAL A 115 -16.19 12.81 -5.29
N ILE A 116 -15.52 12.63 -4.15
CA ILE A 116 -14.30 13.37 -3.85
C ILE A 116 -13.10 12.43 -3.70
N GLY A 117 -12.01 12.73 -4.41
CA GLY A 117 -10.74 12.04 -4.30
C GLY A 117 -9.70 12.93 -3.62
N ILE A 118 -9.13 12.46 -2.52
CA ILE A 118 -8.14 13.21 -1.72
C ILE A 118 -6.89 12.37 -1.46
N ARG A 119 -5.85 13.00 -0.92
CA ARG A 119 -4.67 12.31 -0.36
C ARG A 119 -4.54 12.67 1.11
N SER A 120 -3.32 12.89 1.60
CA SER A 120 -3.03 13.01 3.04
C SER A 120 -3.22 14.41 3.62
N LYS A 121 -3.27 15.48 2.80
CA LYS A 121 -3.31 16.87 3.29
C LYS A 121 -4.73 17.39 3.47
N THR A 122 -5.67 17.01 2.60
CA THR A 122 -7.06 17.48 2.67
C THR A 122 -7.76 16.85 3.86
N LYS A 123 -8.38 17.67 4.71
CA LYS A 123 -9.13 17.21 5.88
C LYS A 123 -10.63 17.28 5.61
N LEU A 124 -11.29 16.13 5.63
CA LEU A 124 -12.74 16.00 5.54
C LEU A 124 -13.31 15.82 6.94
N THR A 125 -13.45 16.94 7.64
CA THR A 125 -14.08 16.99 8.97
C THR A 125 -15.60 16.99 8.85
N ALA A 126 -16.31 16.70 9.95
CA ALA A 126 -17.76 16.82 10.02
C ALA A 126 -18.29 18.17 9.48
N ARG A 127 -17.59 19.29 9.72
CA ARG A 127 -17.95 20.63 9.20
C ARG A 127 -17.90 20.71 7.68
N VAL A 128 -16.92 20.06 7.05
CA VAL A 128 -16.82 20.03 5.59
C VAL A 128 -17.87 19.09 5.01
N LEU A 129 -18.03 17.91 5.62
CA LEU A 129 -18.97 16.90 5.15
C LEU A 129 -20.43 17.32 5.33
N SER A 130 -20.77 18.14 6.32
CA SER A 130 -22.13 18.65 6.51
C SER A 130 -22.62 19.56 5.38
N GLU A 131 -21.70 20.16 4.63
CA GLU A 131 -22.01 21.02 3.49
C GLU A 131 -22.12 20.22 2.17
N ALA A 132 -21.69 18.95 2.18
CA ALA A 132 -21.61 18.08 1.02
C ALA A 132 -22.94 17.35 0.78
N LYS A 133 -23.92 18.05 0.21
CA LYS A 133 -25.31 17.55 0.08
C LYS A 133 -25.49 16.37 -0.88
N ASN A 134 -24.62 16.27 -1.89
CA ASN A 134 -24.73 15.27 -2.96
C ASN A 134 -23.65 14.17 -2.87
N LEU A 135 -22.77 14.24 -1.87
CA LEU A 135 -21.62 13.36 -1.77
C LEU A 135 -22.06 11.94 -1.44
N ILE A 136 -21.65 10.98 -2.25
CA ILE A 136 -21.97 9.56 -2.06
C ILE A 136 -20.73 8.73 -1.71
N VAL A 137 -19.54 9.18 -2.12
CA VAL A 137 -18.31 8.40 -1.91
C VAL A 137 -17.05 9.28 -1.84
N ILE A 138 -16.12 8.88 -0.97
CA ILE A 138 -14.80 9.45 -0.79
C ILE A 138 -13.74 8.42 -1.19
N GLY A 139 -12.83 8.81 -2.07
CA GLY A 139 -11.64 8.05 -2.42
C GLY A 139 -10.40 8.64 -1.75
N CYS A 140 -9.85 7.94 -0.76
CA CYS A 140 -8.53 8.23 -0.22
C CYS A 140 -7.49 7.59 -1.13
N PHE A 141 -6.87 8.38 -2.01
CA PHE A 141 -5.75 7.98 -2.87
C PHE A 141 -4.43 7.91 -2.06
N CYS A 142 -4.50 7.22 -0.93
CA CYS A 142 -3.42 6.93 0.00
C CYS A 142 -3.81 5.73 0.87
N ILE A 143 -2.86 5.24 1.67
CA ILE A 143 -3.08 4.10 2.56
C ILE A 143 -3.92 4.52 3.77
N GLY A 144 -3.52 5.62 4.42
CA GLY A 144 -4.20 6.14 5.61
C GLY A 144 -5.49 6.90 5.30
N THR A 145 -6.39 6.90 6.27
CA THR A 145 -7.70 7.60 6.21
C THR A 145 -7.92 8.55 7.39
N ASN A 146 -6.87 8.87 8.15
CA ASN A 146 -6.93 9.70 9.37
C ASN A 146 -7.45 11.13 9.12
N GLN A 147 -7.36 11.58 7.88
CA GLN A 147 -7.81 12.88 7.42
C GLN A 147 -9.32 12.94 7.12
N VAL A 148 -10.03 11.83 7.23
CA VAL A 148 -11.48 11.73 6.99
C VAL A 148 -12.19 11.34 8.28
N ASP A 149 -13.27 12.05 8.61
CA ASP A 149 -14.19 11.66 9.67
C ASP A 149 -15.04 10.46 9.21
N LEU A 150 -14.54 9.26 9.47
CA LEU A 150 -15.16 8.00 9.01
C LEU A 150 -16.54 7.77 9.64
N GLN A 151 -16.73 8.19 10.89
CA GLN A 151 -18.00 8.02 11.59
C GLN A 151 -19.06 8.94 10.99
N TYR A 152 -18.75 10.23 10.85
CA TYR A 152 -19.66 11.17 10.21
C TYR A 152 -20.02 10.74 8.79
N ALA A 153 -19.03 10.26 8.02
CA ALA A 153 -19.25 9.74 6.68
C ALA A 153 -20.21 8.53 6.68
N ALA A 154 -20.03 7.57 7.59
CA ALA A 154 -20.90 6.40 7.69
C ALA A 154 -22.35 6.78 8.05
N ASP A 155 -22.52 7.66 9.04
CA ASP A 155 -23.83 8.11 9.53
C ASP A 155 -24.65 8.85 8.44
N HIS A 156 -23.97 9.45 7.45
CA HIS A 156 -24.58 10.14 6.31
C HIS A 156 -24.56 9.30 5.02
N GLY A 157 -24.17 8.02 5.10
CA GLY A 157 -24.18 7.08 3.98
C GLY A 157 -23.13 7.33 2.91
N ILE A 158 -22.04 8.00 3.28
CA ILE A 158 -20.89 8.28 2.42
C ILE A 158 -19.87 7.16 2.60
N ALA A 159 -19.66 6.36 1.56
CA ALA A 159 -18.65 5.30 1.58
C ALA A 159 -17.24 5.88 1.45
N VAL A 160 -16.26 5.33 2.16
CA VAL A 160 -14.85 5.72 2.08
C VAL A 160 -14.02 4.54 1.63
N PHE A 161 -13.27 4.71 0.54
CA PHE A 161 -12.35 3.71 0.01
C PHE A 161 -10.91 4.20 0.13
N ASN A 162 -9.98 3.27 0.38
CA ASN A 162 -8.55 3.54 0.36
C ASN A 162 -7.83 2.49 -0.50
N SER A 163 -6.50 2.50 -0.48
CA SER A 163 -5.66 1.52 -1.17
C SER A 163 -4.63 0.96 -0.19
N PRO A 164 -5.02 -0.05 0.62
CA PRO A 164 -4.22 -0.49 1.77
C PRO A 164 -2.97 -1.28 1.37
N PHE A 165 -2.91 -1.87 0.17
CA PHE A 165 -1.86 -2.83 -0.21
C PHE A 165 -0.98 -2.38 -1.37
N SER A 166 -1.33 -1.30 -2.09
CA SER A 166 -0.63 -0.88 -3.32
C SER A 166 0.82 -0.43 -3.11
N ASN A 167 1.24 -0.15 -1.87
CA ASN A 167 2.62 0.21 -1.56
C ASN A 167 3.49 -0.97 -1.08
N SER A 168 2.95 -2.19 -1.00
CA SER A 168 3.63 -3.32 -0.35
C SER A 168 5.00 -3.61 -0.97
N ARG A 169 5.09 -3.49 -2.30
CA ARG A 169 6.34 -3.67 -3.05
C ARG A 169 7.37 -2.60 -2.74
N SER A 170 6.97 -1.33 -2.78
CA SER A 170 7.90 -0.22 -2.56
C SER A 170 8.50 -0.26 -1.17
N VAL A 171 7.71 -0.59 -0.15
CA VAL A 171 8.21 -0.74 1.22
C VAL A 171 9.20 -1.90 1.30
N ALA A 172 8.85 -3.08 0.74
CA ALA A 172 9.73 -4.25 0.78
C ALA A 172 11.08 -4.00 0.07
N GLU A 173 11.09 -3.27 -1.04
CA GLU A 173 12.31 -2.89 -1.75
C GLU A 173 13.16 -1.90 -0.93
N LEU A 174 12.54 -0.90 -0.30
CA LEU A 174 13.23 0.04 0.57
C LEU A 174 13.92 -0.70 1.74
N MET A 175 13.23 -1.65 2.39
CA MET A 175 13.80 -2.40 3.52
C MET A 175 15.05 -3.19 3.10
N ILE A 176 15.03 -3.83 1.92
CA ILE A 176 16.21 -4.53 1.40
C ILE A 176 17.36 -3.56 1.13
N ALA A 177 17.07 -2.39 0.54
CA ALA A 177 18.07 -1.35 0.31
C ALA A 177 18.69 -0.86 1.63
N GLU A 178 17.87 -0.61 2.65
CA GLU A 178 18.30 -0.19 3.98
C GLU A 178 19.11 -1.27 4.71
N ILE A 179 18.69 -2.54 4.64
CA ILE A 179 19.44 -3.67 5.22
C ILE A 179 20.86 -3.71 4.64
N ILE A 180 21.01 -3.59 3.32
CA ILE A 180 22.32 -3.58 2.66
C ILE A 180 23.11 -2.32 3.04
N ALA A 181 22.45 -1.15 3.03
CA ALA A 181 23.08 0.12 3.35
C ALA A 181 23.62 0.15 4.80
N LEU A 182 22.83 -0.32 5.77
CA LEU A 182 23.21 -0.45 7.18
C LEU A 182 24.33 -1.47 7.37
N ALA A 183 24.22 -2.65 6.76
CA ALA A 183 25.24 -3.69 6.85
C ALA A 183 26.61 -3.24 6.34
N ARG A 184 26.63 -2.25 5.43
CA ARG A 184 27.85 -1.72 4.78
C ARG A 184 28.21 -0.31 5.23
N GLN A 185 27.46 0.27 6.17
CA GLN A 185 27.60 1.67 6.61
C GLN A 185 27.60 2.67 5.43
N LEU A 186 26.85 2.35 4.37
CA LEU A 186 26.97 3.00 3.06
C LEU A 186 26.71 4.51 3.13
N CYS A 187 25.67 4.92 3.86
CA CYS A 187 25.29 6.32 4.01
C CYS A 187 26.39 7.13 4.70
N ASP A 188 26.95 6.62 5.79
CA ASP A 188 28.06 7.26 6.51
C ASP A 188 29.29 7.43 5.61
N ARG A 189 29.70 6.38 4.90
CA ARG A 189 30.87 6.42 4.00
C ARG A 189 30.68 7.38 2.84
N SER A 190 29.46 7.47 2.32
CA SER A 190 29.11 8.45 1.30
C SER A 190 29.24 9.88 1.84
N MET A 191 28.66 10.14 3.03
CA MET A 191 28.72 11.46 3.66
C MET A 191 30.15 11.89 4.01
N GLU A 192 31.00 10.96 4.44
CA GLU A 192 32.43 11.22 4.68
C GLU A 192 33.12 11.72 3.39
N LEU A 193 32.89 11.06 2.26
CA LEU A 193 33.46 11.45 0.97
C LEU A 193 32.92 12.80 0.46
N HIS A 194 31.62 13.05 0.62
CA HIS A 194 31.04 14.37 0.33
C HIS A 194 31.68 15.48 1.16
N ASN A 195 32.14 15.17 2.37
CA ASN A 195 32.87 16.08 3.26
C ASN A 195 34.40 16.03 3.07
N GLY A 196 34.89 15.41 1.98
CA GLY A 196 36.32 15.34 1.66
C GLY A 196 37.14 14.37 2.50
N THR A 197 36.49 13.53 3.31
CA THR A 197 37.14 12.54 4.18
C THR A 197 37.17 11.17 3.52
N TRP A 198 38.38 10.61 3.33
CA TRP A 198 38.56 9.27 2.77
C TRP A 198 38.81 8.25 3.89
N GLN A 199 37.79 7.47 4.27
CA GLN A 199 37.91 6.38 5.25
C GLN A 199 37.60 5.02 4.64
N LYS A 200 38.66 4.32 4.21
CA LYS A 200 38.56 2.96 3.68
C LYS A 200 38.77 1.94 4.79
N VAL A 201 37.67 1.47 5.39
CA VAL A 201 37.67 0.47 6.47
C VAL A 201 36.70 -0.67 6.16
N SER A 202 36.99 -1.86 6.70
CA SER A 202 36.11 -3.04 6.61
C SER A 202 35.53 -3.46 7.96
N ASN A 203 35.95 -2.81 9.05
CA ASN A 203 35.46 -3.13 10.39
C ASN A 203 33.94 -2.87 10.46
N ASN A 204 33.21 -3.81 11.08
CA ASN A 204 31.76 -3.75 11.24
C ASN A 204 30.99 -3.61 9.91
N CYS A 205 31.55 -4.11 8.81
CA CYS A 205 30.90 -4.21 7.50
C CYS A 205 30.65 -5.68 7.15
N TRP A 206 29.42 -6.02 6.75
CA TRP A 206 28.98 -7.40 6.59
C TRP A 206 28.35 -7.67 5.22
N GLU A 207 28.53 -8.89 4.73
CA GLU A 207 27.60 -9.45 3.74
C GLU A 207 26.30 -9.84 4.44
N ILE A 208 25.16 -9.52 3.80
CA ILE A 208 23.83 -9.92 4.30
C ILE A 208 23.53 -11.40 4.03
N ARG A 209 24.20 -12.01 3.06
CA ARG A 209 24.10 -13.44 2.78
C ARG A 209 24.50 -14.24 4.02
N GLY A 210 23.67 -15.23 4.36
CA GLY A 210 23.82 -16.08 5.55
C GLY A 210 23.44 -15.41 6.87
N LYS A 211 23.00 -14.15 6.86
CA LYS A 211 22.43 -13.48 8.05
C LYS A 211 20.97 -13.85 8.21
N THR A 212 20.49 -13.74 9.46
CA THR A 212 19.10 -13.99 9.79
C THR A 212 18.31 -12.69 9.80
N LEU A 213 17.26 -12.62 8.97
CA LEU A 213 16.24 -11.57 9.01
C LEU A 213 15.07 -12.05 9.89
N GLY A 214 14.77 -11.29 10.93
CA GLY A 214 13.59 -11.44 11.77
C GLY A 214 12.51 -10.45 11.38
N ILE A 215 11.36 -10.96 10.92
CA ILE A 215 10.21 -10.15 10.51
C ILE A 215 9.15 -10.18 11.62
N VAL A 216 8.82 -9.03 12.18
CA VAL A 216 7.71 -8.88 13.15
C VAL A 216 6.48 -8.37 12.41
N GLY A 217 5.47 -9.22 12.27
CA GLY A 217 4.29 -9.00 11.41
C GLY A 217 4.49 -9.59 10.01
N TYR A 218 3.84 -10.73 9.72
CA TYR A 218 4.00 -11.47 8.47
C TYR A 218 2.79 -11.29 7.53
N GLY A 219 2.27 -10.06 7.46
CA GLY A 219 1.24 -9.66 6.50
C GLY A 219 1.78 -9.42 5.09
N HIS A 220 1.08 -8.61 4.29
CA HIS A 220 1.42 -8.35 2.88
C HIS A 220 2.87 -7.92 2.66
N ILE A 221 3.36 -6.95 3.45
CA ILE A 221 4.74 -6.43 3.31
C ILE A 221 5.76 -7.45 3.81
N GLY A 222 5.54 -8.05 4.98
CA GLY A 222 6.47 -9.02 5.58
C GLY A 222 6.64 -10.27 4.72
N ALA A 223 5.55 -10.80 4.16
CA ALA A 223 5.59 -11.93 3.24
C ALA A 223 6.40 -11.59 1.98
N GLN A 224 6.17 -10.42 1.37
CA GLN A 224 6.91 -10.03 0.19
C GLN A 224 8.39 -9.76 0.47
N LEU A 225 8.70 -9.14 1.61
CA LEU A 225 10.07 -8.91 2.06
C LEU A 225 10.81 -10.25 2.26
N SER A 226 10.15 -11.27 2.80
CA SER A 226 10.76 -12.59 2.99
C SER A 226 11.27 -13.19 1.69
N VAL A 227 10.47 -13.12 0.61
CA VAL A 227 10.87 -13.62 -0.71
C VAL A 227 12.11 -12.89 -1.24
N LEU A 228 12.19 -11.57 -1.06
CA LEU A 228 13.34 -10.78 -1.51
C LEU A 228 14.60 -11.08 -0.68
N ALA A 229 14.45 -11.18 0.64
CA ALA A 229 15.55 -11.50 1.54
C ALA A 229 16.13 -12.89 1.28
N GLU A 230 15.27 -13.90 1.04
CA GLU A 230 15.70 -15.25 0.66
C GLU A 230 16.42 -15.26 -0.69
N ALA A 231 15.94 -14.50 -1.67
CA ALA A 231 16.61 -14.36 -2.96
C ALA A 231 18.03 -13.75 -2.84
N MET A 232 18.29 -12.99 -1.78
CA MET A 232 19.62 -12.46 -1.43
C MET A 232 20.45 -13.39 -0.52
N GLY A 233 19.92 -14.58 -0.22
CA GLY A 233 20.59 -15.61 0.59
C GLY A 233 20.55 -15.36 2.10
N MET A 234 19.57 -14.59 2.59
CA MET A 234 19.30 -14.48 4.03
C MET A 234 18.47 -15.67 4.51
N SER A 235 18.60 -16.01 5.78
CA SER A 235 17.66 -16.91 6.48
C SER A 235 16.52 -16.07 7.05
N VAL A 236 15.27 -16.43 6.79
CA VAL A 236 14.12 -15.63 7.26
C VAL A 236 13.36 -16.36 8.35
N ILE A 237 13.19 -15.68 9.48
CA ILE A 237 12.27 -16.07 10.55
C ILE A 237 11.24 -14.97 10.75
N TYR A 238 10.03 -15.33 11.15
CA TYR A 238 9.00 -14.34 11.43
C TYR A 238 8.19 -14.67 12.68
N TYR A 239 7.68 -13.62 13.31
CA TYR A 239 6.74 -13.70 14.41
C TYR A 239 5.47 -12.94 14.02
N ASP A 240 4.35 -13.60 14.20
CA ASP A 240 3.02 -13.02 14.05
C ASP A 240 2.12 -13.60 15.14
N VAL A 241 1.12 -12.81 15.58
CA VAL A 241 0.12 -13.25 16.56
C VAL A 241 -0.83 -14.28 15.97
N VAL A 242 -0.95 -14.32 14.64
CA VAL A 242 -1.70 -15.32 13.89
C VAL A 242 -0.74 -16.36 13.33
N ASN A 243 -1.17 -17.62 13.30
CA ASN A 243 -0.44 -18.65 12.57
C ASN A 243 -0.68 -18.47 11.07
N LEU A 244 0.36 -18.07 10.34
CA LEU A 244 0.29 -17.77 8.91
C LEU A 244 1.15 -18.76 8.13
N MET A 245 0.71 -19.14 6.93
CA MET A 245 1.51 -19.99 6.06
C MET A 245 2.74 -19.24 5.56
N ALA A 246 3.91 -19.80 5.81
CA ALA A 246 5.17 -19.26 5.31
C ALA A 246 5.27 -19.35 3.79
N LEU A 247 5.94 -18.37 3.19
CA LEU A 247 6.40 -18.44 1.81
C LEU A 247 7.86 -18.90 1.76
N GLY A 248 8.20 -19.73 0.79
CA GLY A 248 9.58 -20.18 0.57
C GLY A 248 10.13 -20.99 1.74
N THR A 249 11.27 -20.57 2.27
CA THR A 249 11.95 -21.22 3.41
C THR A 249 11.73 -20.48 4.74
N ALA A 250 10.88 -19.46 4.77
CA ALA A 250 10.64 -18.65 5.94
C ALA A 250 10.04 -19.51 7.05
N ARG A 251 10.43 -19.25 8.29
CA ARG A 251 9.97 -20.05 9.44
C ARG A 251 9.32 -19.19 10.50
N GLN A 252 8.08 -19.52 10.85
CA GLN A 252 7.43 -18.92 12.02
C GLN A 252 8.15 -19.37 13.29
N VAL A 253 8.43 -18.42 14.18
CA VAL A 253 8.85 -18.69 15.56
C VAL A 253 7.70 -18.48 16.52
N ALA A 254 7.71 -19.23 17.63
CA ALA A 254 6.60 -19.27 18.57
C ALA A 254 6.46 -17.97 19.38
N THR A 255 7.58 -17.30 19.67
CA THR A 255 7.61 -16.09 20.50
C THR A 255 8.42 -14.98 19.86
N MET A 256 8.08 -13.73 20.18
CA MET A 256 8.86 -12.56 19.77
C MET A 256 10.28 -12.62 20.35
N GLU A 257 10.46 -13.12 21.56
CA GLU A 257 11.76 -13.27 22.21
C GLU A 257 12.69 -14.20 21.40
N ASP A 258 12.18 -15.33 20.92
CA ASP A 258 12.94 -16.25 20.06
C ASP A 258 13.40 -15.58 18.76
N LEU A 259 12.55 -14.70 18.19
CA LEU A 259 12.89 -13.92 17.01
C LEU A 259 14.04 -12.95 17.31
N LEU A 260 13.89 -12.13 18.35
CA LEU A 260 14.86 -11.07 18.69
C LEU A 260 16.24 -11.66 19.02
N LYS A 261 16.27 -12.81 19.73
CA LYS A 261 17.52 -13.52 20.06
C LYS A 261 18.22 -14.12 18.84
N ALA A 262 17.46 -14.52 17.80
CA ALA A 262 17.99 -15.23 16.64
C ALA A 262 18.30 -14.33 15.43
N ALA A 263 17.66 -13.16 15.32
CA ALA A 263 17.79 -12.25 14.20
C ALA A 263 19.05 -11.37 14.27
N ASP A 264 19.69 -11.15 13.12
CA ASP A 264 20.75 -10.15 12.94
C ASP A 264 20.16 -8.80 12.51
N PHE A 265 19.10 -8.85 11.68
CA PHE A 265 18.28 -7.71 11.27
C PHE A 265 16.85 -7.96 11.73
N VAL A 266 16.22 -6.98 12.39
CA VAL A 266 14.81 -7.04 12.78
C VAL A 266 14.04 -5.98 12.00
N THR A 267 12.98 -6.37 11.29
CA THR A 267 12.08 -5.45 10.58
C THR A 267 10.69 -5.51 11.17
N LEU A 268 10.02 -4.36 11.25
CA LEU A 268 8.69 -4.21 11.83
C LEU A 268 7.65 -3.92 10.74
N HIS A 269 6.58 -4.71 10.69
CA HIS A 269 5.48 -4.62 9.74
C HIS A 269 4.12 -4.87 10.42
N VAL A 270 3.87 -4.13 11.51
CA VAL A 270 2.66 -4.27 12.34
C VAL A 270 1.72 -3.07 12.17
N PRO A 271 0.40 -3.26 12.36
CA PRO A 271 -0.55 -2.14 12.42
C PRO A 271 -0.35 -1.31 13.70
N GLU A 272 -0.98 -0.14 13.73
CA GLU A 272 -1.01 0.70 14.93
C GLU A 272 -2.19 0.30 15.80
N LEU A 273 -1.90 -0.38 16.91
CA LEU A 273 -2.86 -0.89 17.87
C LEU A 273 -2.35 -0.59 19.29
N PRO A 274 -3.21 -0.58 20.31
CA PRO A 274 -2.77 -0.46 21.71
C PRO A 274 -1.69 -1.47 22.08
N GLU A 275 -1.76 -2.69 21.55
CA GLU A 275 -0.83 -3.79 21.81
C GLU A 275 0.52 -3.64 21.09
N THR A 276 0.58 -2.91 19.96
CA THR A 276 1.82 -2.71 19.20
C THR A 276 2.54 -1.41 19.56
N LYS A 277 1.87 -0.52 20.31
CA LYS A 277 2.44 0.74 20.76
C LYS A 277 3.62 0.52 21.70
N LYS A 278 4.80 1.03 21.32
CA LYS A 278 6.07 0.88 22.02
C LYS A 278 6.44 -0.58 22.34
N MET A 279 6.01 -1.52 21.49
CA MET A 279 6.32 -2.94 21.68
C MET A 279 7.83 -3.22 21.60
N ILE A 280 8.60 -2.38 20.89
CA ILE A 280 10.06 -2.41 20.90
C ILE A 280 10.57 -1.29 21.83
N SER A 281 10.92 -1.69 23.05
CA SER A 281 11.44 -0.82 24.11
C SER A 281 12.76 -1.37 24.67
N THR A 282 13.26 -0.79 25.77
CA THR A 282 14.51 -1.22 26.43
C THR A 282 14.61 -2.73 26.64
N ALA A 283 13.54 -3.38 27.12
CA ALA A 283 13.55 -4.82 27.38
C ALA A 283 13.73 -5.64 26.09
N GLN A 284 13.11 -5.22 24.98
CA GLN A 284 13.25 -5.88 23.69
C GLN A 284 14.64 -5.63 23.08
N PHE A 285 15.18 -4.41 23.21
CA PHE A 285 16.55 -4.13 22.79
C PHE A 285 17.57 -5.00 23.53
N GLU A 286 17.38 -5.27 24.81
CA GLU A 286 18.24 -6.18 25.58
C GLU A 286 18.18 -7.63 25.08
N GLN A 287 17.02 -8.08 24.61
CA GLN A 287 16.82 -9.43 24.04
C GLN A 287 17.41 -9.59 22.64
N MET A 288 17.58 -8.50 21.89
CA MET A 288 18.22 -8.53 20.57
C MET A 288 19.70 -8.95 20.69
N LYS A 289 20.26 -9.49 19.61
CA LYS A 289 21.70 -9.77 19.55
C LYS A 289 22.53 -8.49 19.69
N ASP A 290 23.70 -8.60 20.33
CA ASP A 290 24.67 -7.51 20.36
C ASP A 290 25.16 -7.20 18.94
N GLY A 291 25.05 -5.94 18.52
CA GLY A 291 25.41 -5.49 17.19
C GLY A 291 24.38 -5.84 16.10
N SER A 292 23.13 -6.10 16.48
CA SER A 292 22.02 -6.27 15.55
C SER A 292 21.50 -4.94 15.01
N TYR A 293 20.60 -5.00 14.04
CA TYR A 293 20.02 -3.85 13.36
C TYR A 293 18.49 -3.84 13.50
N LEU A 294 17.90 -2.65 13.62
CA LEU A 294 16.45 -2.45 13.65
C LEU A 294 15.99 -1.60 12.47
N ILE A 295 14.94 -2.03 11.78
CA ILE A 295 14.33 -1.28 10.70
C ILE A 295 12.83 -1.14 10.96
N ASN A 296 12.32 0.10 10.86
CA ASN A 296 10.90 0.39 11.01
C ASN A 296 10.39 1.32 9.91
N ALA A 297 9.59 0.76 9.00
CA ALA A 297 8.76 1.49 8.04
C ALA A 297 7.27 1.10 8.15
N SER A 298 6.84 0.74 9.36
CA SER A 298 5.44 0.39 9.64
C SER A 298 4.66 1.55 10.24
N ARG A 299 4.82 1.77 11.56
CA ARG A 299 4.14 2.80 12.33
C ARG A 299 5.11 3.46 13.30
N GLY A 300 5.02 4.79 13.42
CA GLY A 300 5.92 5.59 14.23
C GLY A 300 5.82 5.35 15.73
N SER A 301 4.68 4.82 16.19
CA SER A 301 4.40 4.53 17.60
C SER A 301 4.93 3.18 18.09
N VAL A 302 5.49 2.33 17.23
CA VAL A 302 5.88 0.94 17.54
C VAL A 302 7.21 0.87 18.31
N VAL A 303 8.13 1.79 18.03
CA VAL A 303 9.47 1.82 18.63
C VAL A 303 9.54 2.96 19.65
N ASP A 304 10.07 2.68 20.84
CA ASP A 304 10.42 3.72 21.79
C ASP A 304 11.74 4.39 21.40
N ILE A 305 11.65 5.52 20.69
CA ILE A 305 12.82 6.21 20.11
C ILE A 305 13.89 6.59 21.16
N PRO A 306 13.54 7.10 22.36
CA PRO A 306 14.54 7.33 23.41
C PRO A 306 15.31 6.06 23.80
N ALA A 307 14.64 4.91 23.89
CA ALA A 307 15.29 3.63 24.19
C ALA A 307 16.21 3.18 23.03
N LEU A 308 15.80 3.41 21.78
CA LEU A 308 16.65 3.14 20.61
C LEU A 308 17.93 3.98 20.64
N VAL A 309 17.84 5.28 20.96
CA VAL A 309 19.01 6.16 21.08
C VAL A 309 20.00 5.62 22.12
N GLN A 310 19.50 5.17 23.28
CA GLN A 310 20.36 4.59 24.32
C GLN A 310 20.99 3.27 23.87
N ALA A 311 20.21 2.39 23.21
CA ALA A 311 20.69 1.11 22.71
C ALA A 311 21.75 1.26 21.59
N MET A 312 21.64 2.31 20.76
CA MET A 312 22.67 2.62 19.76
C MET A 312 23.91 3.24 20.39
N ARG A 313 23.75 4.13 21.38
CA ARG A 313 24.89 4.72 22.13
C ARG A 313 25.69 3.67 22.90
N SER A 314 25.03 2.65 23.44
CA SER A 314 25.70 1.53 24.13
C SER A 314 26.35 0.53 23.18
N GLY A 315 26.04 0.61 21.87
CA GLY A 315 26.51 -0.35 20.86
C GLY A 315 25.72 -1.66 20.83
N LYS A 316 24.63 -1.78 21.62
CA LYS A 316 23.73 -2.93 21.57
C LYS A 316 23.11 -3.07 20.17
N ILE A 317 22.71 -1.96 19.57
CA ILE A 317 22.23 -1.85 18.19
C ILE A 317 23.31 -1.18 17.34
N ALA A 318 23.79 -1.87 16.31
CA ALA A 318 24.87 -1.39 15.45
C ALA A 318 24.41 -0.36 14.41
N GLY A 319 23.11 -0.31 14.11
CA GLY A 319 22.51 0.62 13.18
C GLY A 319 20.99 0.46 13.12
N ALA A 320 20.30 1.49 12.64
CA ALA A 320 18.86 1.43 12.45
C ALA A 320 18.39 2.24 11.25
N ALA A 321 17.24 1.87 10.70
CA ALA A 321 16.56 2.64 9.66
C ALA A 321 15.12 2.94 10.09
N LEU A 322 14.74 4.22 10.05
CA LEU A 322 13.43 4.70 10.46
C LEU A 322 12.81 5.53 9.33
N ASP A 323 11.64 5.10 8.87
CA ASP A 323 10.84 5.86 7.91
C ASP A 323 9.69 6.61 8.58
N VAL A 324 9.28 6.18 9.77
CA VAL A 324 8.08 6.66 10.46
C VAL A 324 8.41 7.08 11.90
N TYR A 325 7.72 8.10 12.41
CA TYR A 325 8.03 8.73 13.70
C TYR A 325 6.78 8.94 14.56
N PRO A 326 6.89 9.01 15.91
CA PRO A 326 5.74 9.29 16.77
C PRO A 326 5.03 10.60 16.43
N SER A 327 5.80 11.64 16.09
CA SER A 327 5.32 12.92 15.59
C SER A 327 5.96 13.20 14.24
N GLU A 328 5.17 13.63 13.26
CA GLU A 328 5.66 13.91 11.90
C GLU A 328 5.33 15.35 11.47
N PRO A 329 6.24 16.03 10.73
CA PRO A 329 5.95 17.33 10.15
C PRO A 329 4.75 17.33 9.20
N ARG A 330 3.99 18.43 9.19
CA ARG A 330 2.80 18.59 8.31
C ARG A 330 3.14 18.85 6.84
N GLY A 331 4.40 19.10 6.52
CA GLY A 331 4.84 19.44 5.18
C GLY A 331 6.34 19.47 5.05
N ASN A 332 6.80 19.72 3.82
CA ASN A 332 8.22 19.75 3.49
C ASN A 332 8.83 21.04 4.01
N GLY A 333 9.97 20.94 4.67
CA GLY A 333 10.72 22.05 5.24
C GLY A 333 11.58 21.60 6.40
N ASP A 334 12.26 22.55 7.04
CA ASP A 334 13.25 22.30 8.09
C ASP A 334 12.60 22.06 9.46
N TYR A 335 11.64 21.14 9.53
CA TYR A 335 10.79 20.89 10.71
C TYR A 335 11.26 19.70 11.56
N PHE A 336 12.13 18.83 11.04
CA PHE A 336 12.65 17.67 11.78
C PHE A 336 13.81 18.10 12.68
N ASN A 337 13.47 18.81 13.75
CA ASN A 337 14.39 19.40 14.72
C ASN A 337 13.81 19.31 16.14
N LYS A 338 14.51 19.87 17.14
CA LYS A 338 14.10 19.86 18.56
C LYS A 338 12.68 20.39 18.85
N GLN A 339 12.09 21.20 17.96
CA GLN A 339 10.70 21.68 18.12
C GLN A 339 9.67 20.57 17.89
N LEU A 340 10.02 19.53 17.13
CA LEU A 340 9.14 18.38 16.88
C LEU A 340 9.09 17.48 18.11
N ASP A 341 10.26 17.10 18.60
CA ASP A 341 10.42 16.20 19.75
C ASP A 341 11.82 16.39 20.37
N ASP A 342 11.93 16.23 21.70
CA ASP A 342 13.19 16.48 22.43
C ASP A 342 14.33 15.53 22.02
N TRP A 343 14.00 14.31 21.59
CA TRP A 343 14.96 13.26 21.21
C TRP A 343 15.51 13.41 19.78
N VAL A 344 14.99 14.34 18.97
CA VAL A 344 15.33 14.43 17.53
C VAL A 344 16.80 14.77 17.30
N GLU A 345 17.37 15.70 18.08
CA GLU A 345 18.80 16.05 17.94
C GLU A 345 19.71 14.89 18.36
N ASP A 346 19.34 14.19 19.43
CA ASP A 346 20.07 13.01 19.90
C ASP A 346 20.05 11.89 18.86
N LEU A 347 18.91 11.71 18.19
CA LEU A 347 18.73 10.74 17.11
C LEU A 347 19.57 11.11 15.87
N ARG A 348 19.50 12.37 15.42
CA ARG A 348 20.25 12.88 14.27
C ARG A 348 21.77 12.84 14.45
N ALA A 349 22.25 12.85 15.69
CA ALA A 349 23.68 12.76 16.00
C ALA A 349 24.24 11.33 15.94
N LEU A 350 23.40 10.31 15.81
CA LEU A 350 23.84 8.91 15.74
C LEU A 350 24.49 8.60 14.38
N LYS A 351 25.47 7.69 14.41
CA LYS A 351 26.07 7.11 13.20
C LYS A 351 25.33 5.85 12.79
N ASN A 352 25.47 5.46 11.53
CA ASN A 352 24.84 4.28 10.94
C ASN A 352 23.32 4.24 11.17
N LEU A 353 22.70 5.42 11.06
CA LEU A 353 21.27 5.62 11.17
C LEU A 353 20.74 6.19 9.84
N ILE A 354 19.74 5.52 9.27
CA ILE A 354 19.05 5.99 8.07
C ILE A 354 17.71 6.58 8.50
N LEU A 355 17.48 7.84 8.16
CA LEU A 355 16.25 8.56 8.44
C LEU A 355 15.60 8.94 7.11
N THR A 356 14.41 8.42 6.85
CA THR A 356 13.62 8.76 5.67
C THR A 356 12.32 9.44 6.09
N PRO A 357 11.79 10.40 5.30
CA PRO A 357 10.64 11.21 5.71
C PRO A 357 9.31 10.56 5.30
N HIS A 358 9.01 9.36 5.82
CA HIS A 358 7.78 8.61 5.55
C HIS A 358 7.52 8.39 4.05
N ILE A 359 8.52 7.85 3.37
CA ILE A 359 8.53 7.61 1.92
C ILE A 359 8.50 6.14 1.53
N GLY A 360 8.35 5.20 2.48
CA GLY A 360 8.35 3.77 2.18
C GLY A 360 7.35 3.35 1.08
N GLY A 361 6.20 4.01 1.02
CA GLY A 361 5.21 3.80 -0.05
C GLY A 361 5.19 4.84 -1.17
N SER A 362 6.12 5.80 -1.17
CA SER A 362 6.09 6.99 -2.02
C SER A 362 6.88 6.80 -3.31
N THR A 363 6.37 5.95 -4.20
CA THR A 363 6.91 5.69 -5.55
C THR A 363 5.88 5.98 -6.63
N GLU A 364 6.32 6.24 -7.87
CA GLU A 364 5.41 6.48 -9.00
C GLU A 364 4.55 5.24 -9.32
N GLU A 365 5.14 4.05 -9.20
CA GLU A 365 4.45 2.77 -9.36
C GLU A 365 3.35 2.59 -8.30
N ALA A 366 3.65 2.89 -7.03
CA ALA A 366 2.65 2.83 -5.97
C ALA A 366 1.55 3.88 -6.19
N GLN A 367 1.89 5.11 -6.61
CA GLN A 367 0.88 6.13 -6.94
C GLN A 367 -0.02 5.70 -8.11
N SER A 368 0.53 5.02 -9.12
CA SER A 368 -0.25 4.46 -10.22
C SER A 368 -1.17 3.33 -9.74
N ALA A 369 -0.65 2.39 -8.95
CA ALA A 369 -1.42 1.29 -8.38
C ALA A 369 -2.57 1.78 -7.48
N ILE A 370 -2.31 2.78 -6.62
CA ILE A 370 -3.33 3.45 -5.80
C ILE A 370 -4.39 4.10 -6.71
N GLY A 371 -3.95 4.78 -7.78
CA GLY A 371 -4.86 5.37 -8.77
C GLY A 371 -5.80 4.35 -9.39
N ILE A 372 -5.28 3.17 -9.75
CA ILE A 372 -6.06 2.06 -10.32
C ILE A 372 -7.02 1.47 -9.28
N GLU A 373 -6.53 1.15 -8.09
CA GLU A 373 -7.31 0.47 -7.05
C GLU A 373 -8.48 1.34 -6.57
N VAL A 374 -8.19 2.59 -6.18
CA VAL A 374 -9.22 3.53 -5.71
C VAL A 374 -10.13 3.94 -6.87
N GLY A 375 -9.56 4.23 -8.05
CA GLY A 375 -10.35 4.56 -9.24
C GLY A 375 -11.39 3.48 -9.56
N ASN A 376 -10.98 2.22 -9.60
CA ASN A 376 -11.89 1.09 -9.82
C ASN A 376 -12.87 0.89 -8.67
N ALA A 377 -12.47 1.09 -7.42
CA ALA A 377 -13.40 1.02 -6.27
C ALA A 377 -14.50 2.08 -6.38
N LEU A 378 -14.14 3.33 -6.71
CA LEU A 378 -15.10 4.41 -6.94
C LEU A 378 -16.05 4.08 -8.09
N VAL A 379 -15.53 3.61 -9.24
CA VAL A 379 -16.36 3.23 -10.39
C VAL A 379 -17.35 2.12 -10.01
N ARG A 380 -16.90 1.08 -9.31
CA ARG A 380 -17.76 -0.03 -8.88
C ARG A 380 -18.83 0.42 -7.88
N TYR A 381 -18.51 1.29 -6.91
CA TYR A 381 -19.51 1.81 -5.98
C TYR A 381 -20.53 2.73 -6.66
N VAL A 382 -20.06 3.61 -7.55
CA VAL A 382 -20.91 4.55 -8.28
C VAL A 382 -21.83 3.80 -9.25
N ASN A 383 -21.34 2.80 -9.97
CA ASN A 383 -22.15 2.09 -10.98
C ASN A 383 -22.91 0.88 -10.42
N GLU A 384 -22.33 0.13 -9.49
CA GLU A 384 -22.88 -1.16 -9.05
C GLU A 384 -23.31 -1.19 -7.58
N GLY A 385 -22.97 -0.16 -6.79
CA GLY A 385 -23.30 -0.12 -5.36
C GLY A 385 -22.51 -1.10 -4.50
N THR A 386 -21.38 -1.64 -4.97
CA THR A 386 -20.57 -2.52 -4.11
C THR A 386 -19.75 -1.73 -3.11
N THR A 387 -19.76 -2.17 -1.86
CA THR A 387 -19.00 -1.57 -0.75
C THR A 387 -17.77 -2.38 -0.38
N LEU A 388 -17.38 -3.38 -1.18
CA LEU A 388 -16.24 -4.25 -0.90
C LEU A 388 -14.95 -3.42 -0.74
N GLY A 389 -14.34 -3.49 0.44
CA GLY A 389 -13.12 -2.76 0.76
C GLY A 389 -13.35 -1.31 1.22
N ALA A 390 -14.59 -0.93 1.52
CA ALA A 390 -14.88 0.34 2.18
C ALA A 390 -14.44 0.29 3.66
N VAL A 391 -13.73 1.32 4.11
CA VAL A 391 -13.17 1.33 5.47
C VAL A 391 -14.22 1.60 6.56
N ASN A 392 -15.34 2.23 6.20
CA ASN A 392 -16.38 2.73 7.11
C ASN A 392 -17.78 2.14 6.87
N MET A 393 -17.94 1.18 5.96
CA MET A 393 -19.23 0.60 5.59
C MET A 393 -19.23 -0.93 5.78
N PRO A 394 -20.41 -1.58 5.80
CA PRO A 394 -20.53 -3.04 5.71
C PRO A 394 -20.05 -3.55 4.34
N ASP A 395 -19.50 -4.76 4.28
CA ASP A 395 -18.90 -5.32 3.05
C ASP A 395 -19.96 -6.10 2.25
N VAL A 396 -20.51 -5.48 1.21
CA VAL A 396 -21.58 -6.07 0.38
C VAL A 396 -21.20 -6.02 -1.10
N ALA A 397 -21.31 -7.18 -1.76
CA ALA A 397 -21.04 -7.33 -3.18
C ALA A 397 -21.98 -8.38 -3.80
N LEU A 398 -22.59 -8.04 -4.93
CA LEU A 398 -23.33 -8.98 -5.78
C LEU A 398 -22.63 -9.13 -7.13
N ARG A 399 -22.80 -10.28 -7.79
CA ARG A 399 -22.32 -10.46 -9.17
C ARG A 399 -22.93 -9.38 -10.07
N SER A 400 -22.12 -8.77 -10.93
CA SER A 400 -22.58 -7.74 -11.88
C SER A 400 -23.69 -8.29 -12.79
N LEU A 401 -24.61 -7.41 -13.19
CA LEU A 401 -25.66 -7.74 -14.16
C LEU A 401 -25.07 -7.78 -15.58
N THR A 402 -25.53 -8.69 -16.42
CA THR A 402 -25.04 -8.83 -17.80
C THR A 402 -26.02 -8.23 -18.81
N MET A 403 -25.56 -7.98 -20.04
CA MET A 403 -26.45 -7.51 -21.12
C MET A 403 -27.56 -8.50 -21.49
N GLU A 404 -27.47 -9.76 -21.02
CA GLU A 404 -28.49 -10.79 -21.20
C GLU A 404 -29.61 -10.71 -20.14
N GLU A 405 -29.48 -9.82 -19.16
CA GLU A 405 -30.45 -9.55 -18.08
C GLU A 405 -31.09 -8.15 -18.26
N PRO A 406 -31.84 -7.87 -19.36
CA PRO A 406 -32.25 -6.51 -19.74
C PRO A 406 -33.22 -5.84 -18.75
N ASN A 407 -34.17 -6.60 -18.20
CA ASN A 407 -35.23 -6.11 -17.30
C ASN A 407 -34.88 -6.26 -15.81
N HIS A 408 -33.58 -6.27 -15.48
CA HIS A 408 -33.14 -6.35 -14.09
C HIS A 408 -32.79 -4.97 -13.55
N ALA A 409 -33.20 -4.72 -12.32
CA ALA A 409 -32.79 -3.56 -11.54
C ALA A 409 -32.10 -4.00 -10.25
N ARG A 410 -31.07 -3.26 -9.86
CA ARG A 410 -30.37 -3.43 -8.59
C ARG A 410 -30.82 -2.35 -7.62
N THR A 411 -31.45 -2.78 -6.54
CA THR A 411 -31.81 -1.93 -5.41
C THR A 411 -30.69 -1.94 -4.39
N VAL A 412 -30.38 -0.76 -3.87
CA VAL A 412 -29.38 -0.51 -2.84
C VAL A 412 -30.05 0.33 -1.77
N ARG A 413 -30.00 -0.14 -0.52
CA ARG A 413 -30.52 0.59 0.63
C ARG A 413 -29.51 0.61 1.77
N LEU A 414 -29.35 1.78 2.35
CA LEU A 414 -28.67 1.98 3.61
C LEU A 414 -29.64 2.48 4.66
N ALA A 415 -29.67 1.84 5.81
CA ALA A 415 -30.57 2.17 6.91
C ALA A 415 -29.93 1.96 8.28
N ASN A 416 -30.48 2.64 9.30
CA ASN A 416 -30.13 2.41 10.69
C ASN A 416 -30.90 1.17 11.21
N ALA A 417 -30.16 0.13 11.61
CA ALA A 417 -30.58 -1.09 12.30
C ALA A 417 -31.64 -2.03 11.64
N GLU A 418 -32.51 -1.58 10.73
CA GLU A 418 -33.61 -2.42 10.20
C GLU A 418 -33.80 -2.36 8.68
N ASN A 419 -33.78 -3.54 8.04
CA ASN A 419 -34.10 -3.74 6.62
C ASN A 419 -35.24 -4.77 6.40
N CYS A 420 -35.93 -5.22 7.45
CA CYS A 420 -36.95 -6.28 7.37
C CYS A 420 -38.13 -5.91 6.46
N ALA A 421 -38.60 -4.66 6.51
CA ALA A 421 -39.69 -4.14 5.69
C ALA A 421 -39.35 -4.05 4.19
N VAL A 422 -38.06 -4.15 3.82
CA VAL A 422 -37.63 -4.14 2.41
C VAL A 422 -38.14 -5.38 1.69
N ASN A 423 -38.15 -6.54 2.35
CA ASN A 423 -38.59 -7.79 1.73
C ASN A 423 -40.10 -7.80 1.43
N GLU A 424 -40.92 -7.05 2.17
CA GLU A 424 -42.35 -6.90 1.87
C GLU A 424 -42.57 -6.09 0.57
N ILE A 425 -41.79 -5.03 0.38
CA ILE A 425 -41.81 -4.21 -0.83
C ILE A 425 -41.28 -5.00 -2.04
N LEU A 426 -40.15 -5.68 -1.86
CA LEU A 426 -39.54 -6.50 -2.92
C LEU A 426 -40.36 -7.76 -3.24
N GLY A 427 -41.24 -8.22 -2.33
CA GLY A 427 -42.03 -9.44 -2.50
C GLY A 427 -43.01 -9.41 -3.68
N ASN A 428 -43.28 -8.24 -4.24
CA ASN A 428 -44.07 -8.10 -5.48
C ASN A 428 -43.24 -8.38 -6.76
N HIS A 429 -41.93 -8.53 -6.63
CA HIS A 429 -40.99 -8.81 -7.72
C HIS A 429 -40.20 -10.10 -7.45
N ASN A 430 -39.60 -10.67 -8.49
CA ASN A 430 -38.68 -11.79 -8.30
C ASN A 430 -37.30 -11.28 -7.88
N VAL A 431 -36.82 -11.71 -6.71
CA VAL A 431 -35.50 -11.33 -6.18
C VAL A 431 -34.48 -12.42 -6.55
N ASP A 432 -33.62 -12.14 -7.52
CA ASP A 432 -32.62 -13.12 -7.99
C ASP A 432 -31.45 -13.26 -7.04
N LYS A 433 -31.05 -12.14 -6.43
CA LYS A 433 -29.89 -12.05 -5.55
C LYS A 433 -30.16 -11.03 -4.47
N GLN A 434 -29.77 -11.34 -3.25
CA GLN A 434 -29.84 -10.41 -2.13
C GLN A 434 -28.67 -10.67 -1.18
N MET A 435 -28.03 -9.60 -0.74
CA MET A 435 -27.02 -9.64 0.30
C MET A 435 -27.25 -8.46 1.24
N THR A 436 -27.20 -8.75 2.54
CA THR A 436 -27.29 -7.77 3.61
C THR A 436 -26.11 -7.99 4.53
N ASP A 437 -25.50 -6.89 4.96
CA ASP A 437 -24.52 -6.88 6.04
C ASP A 437 -24.74 -5.65 6.92
N SER A 438 -24.26 -5.70 8.16
CA SER A 438 -24.36 -4.59 9.11
C SER A 438 -23.06 -4.37 9.86
N ARG A 439 -22.77 -3.11 10.14
CA ARG A 439 -21.58 -2.69 10.88
C ARG A 439 -21.94 -1.54 11.80
N GLY A 440 -21.92 -1.82 13.10
CA GLY A 440 -22.44 -0.88 14.10
C GLY A 440 -23.93 -0.63 13.87
N GLU A 441 -24.32 0.64 13.80
CA GLU A 441 -25.71 1.07 13.61
C GLU A 441 -26.18 1.03 12.15
N VAL A 442 -25.26 0.85 11.20
CA VAL A 442 -25.52 0.99 9.76
C VAL A 442 -25.67 -0.38 9.10
N ALA A 443 -26.77 -0.60 8.39
CA ALA A 443 -27.07 -1.82 7.64
C ALA A 443 -27.20 -1.54 6.14
N TYR A 444 -26.43 -2.28 5.33
CA TYR A 444 -26.39 -2.15 3.87
C TYR A 444 -27.06 -3.36 3.22
N LEU A 445 -28.10 -3.12 2.42
CA LEU A 445 -28.82 -4.14 1.66
C LEU A 445 -28.65 -3.86 0.17
N MET A 446 -28.28 -4.90 -0.57
CA MET A 446 -28.27 -4.89 -2.02
C MET A 446 -29.09 -6.07 -2.55
N ALA A 447 -30.01 -5.81 -3.48
CA ALA A 447 -30.85 -6.84 -4.09
C ALA A 447 -31.05 -6.59 -5.59
N ASP A 448 -30.87 -7.64 -6.39
CA ASP A 448 -31.20 -7.65 -7.81
C ASP A 448 -32.61 -8.23 -7.98
N ILE A 449 -33.46 -7.49 -8.68
CA ILE A 449 -34.82 -7.88 -9.04
C ILE A 449 -34.97 -7.99 -10.55
N SER A 450 -35.70 -9.00 -11.00
CA SER A 450 -36.01 -9.28 -12.41
C SER A 450 -37.40 -8.80 -12.82
N ASP A 451 -37.57 -8.70 -14.15
CA ASP A 451 -38.84 -8.40 -14.82
C ASP A 451 -39.48 -7.08 -14.38
N VAL A 452 -38.68 -6.02 -14.25
CA VAL A 452 -39.13 -4.71 -13.78
C VAL A 452 -39.24 -3.70 -14.93
N ASP A 453 -40.39 -3.05 -15.05
CA ASP A 453 -40.61 -1.96 -16.00
C ASP A 453 -40.18 -0.58 -15.45
N PRO A 454 -39.83 0.42 -16.30
CA PRO A 454 -39.40 1.74 -15.84
C PRO A 454 -40.40 2.51 -14.94
N SER A 455 -41.71 2.24 -15.07
CA SER A 455 -42.72 2.80 -14.18
C SER A 455 -42.67 2.16 -12.78
N GLU A 456 -42.46 0.85 -12.73
CA GLU A 456 -42.35 0.10 -11.47
C GLU A 456 -41.07 0.45 -10.72
N ILE A 457 -39.98 0.75 -11.45
CA ILE A 457 -38.72 1.25 -10.84
C ILE A 457 -38.97 2.54 -10.04
N LYS A 458 -39.79 3.46 -10.55
CA LYS A 458 -40.11 4.73 -9.84
C LYS A 458 -40.95 4.48 -8.60
N ASP A 459 -41.96 3.62 -8.72
CA ASP A 459 -42.84 3.28 -7.61
C ASP A 459 -42.07 2.52 -6.52
N LEU A 460 -41.21 1.60 -6.92
CA LEU A 460 -40.30 0.87 -6.04
C LEU A 460 -39.35 1.81 -5.30
N TYR A 461 -38.72 2.74 -6.02
CA TYR A 461 -37.87 3.77 -5.42
C TYR A 461 -38.62 4.60 -4.38
N ALA A 462 -39.85 5.06 -4.70
CA ALA A 462 -40.68 5.83 -3.78
C ALA A 462 -41.09 5.03 -2.52
N GLN A 463 -41.45 3.76 -2.69
CA GLN A 463 -41.80 2.87 -1.57
C GLN A 463 -40.59 2.63 -0.66
N LEU A 464 -39.43 2.30 -1.24
CA LEU A 464 -38.19 2.16 -0.48
C LEU A 464 -37.82 3.47 0.22
N GLU A 465 -37.96 4.62 -0.45
CA GLU A 465 -37.65 5.91 0.12
C GLU A 465 -38.54 6.28 1.33
N SER A 466 -39.79 5.78 1.35
CA SER A 466 -40.76 6.02 2.43
C SER A 466 -40.50 5.24 3.73
N LEU A 467 -39.69 4.17 3.67
CA LEU A 467 -39.40 3.35 4.84
C LEU A 467 -38.61 4.13 5.92
N PRO A 468 -38.93 3.93 7.21
CA PRO A 468 -38.25 4.59 8.32
C PRO A 468 -36.76 4.23 8.41
N SER A 469 -36.01 5.01 9.18
CA SER A 469 -34.58 4.77 9.46
C SER A 469 -33.67 4.78 8.24
N ARG A 470 -34.10 5.40 7.12
CA ARG A 470 -33.34 5.51 5.88
C ARG A 470 -32.16 6.47 6.01
N ILE A 471 -31.01 6.05 5.49
CA ILE A 471 -29.88 6.92 5.21
C ILE A 471 -29.79 7.18 3.70
N LEU A 472 -29.73 6.12 2.89
CA LEU A 472 -29.56 6.21 1.44
C LEU A 472 -30.44 5.16 0.73
N THR A 473 -30.97 5.50 -0.44
CA THR A 473 -31.65 4.54 -1.32
C THR A 473 -31.26 4.84 -2.76
N ARG A 474 -30.90 3.81 -3.53
CA ARG A 474 -30.53 3.91 -4.94
C ARG A 474 -31.14 2.73 -5.68
N VAL A 475 -31.61 2.96 -6.90
CA VAL A 475 -32.03 1.90 -7.81
C VAL A 475 -31.23 2.06 -9.10
N LEU A 476 -30.38 1.09 -9.39
CA LEU A 476 -29.42 1.06 -10.50
C LEU A 476 -29.98 0.10 -11.56
N PHE A 477 -30.12 0.50 -12.82
CA PHE A 477 -30.75 -0.34 -13.85
C PHE A 477 -30.09 -0.21 -15.22
#